data_AF-A0A8S0WAB5-F1
#
_entry.id   AF-A0A8S0WAB5-F1
#
_cell.length_a   1.000
_cell.length_b   1.000
_cell.length_c   1.000
_cell.angle_alpha   90.00
_cell.angle_beta   90.00
_cell.angle_gamma   90.00
#
_symmetry.space_group_name_H-M   'P 1'
#
loop_
_entity.id
_entity.type
_entity.pdbx_description
1 polymer ?
#
loop_
_entity_poly.entity_id
_entity_poly.type
_entity_poly.pdbx_seq_one_letter_code
_entity_poly.pdbx_strand_id
1 'polypeptide(L)'
;MSRFSILGSAVRRHYLSLGAVCVEDENIWDEMITKILDKEGIAVITSEHRKVMAAVRKSYLERGGAPSVKEICELTGLTLSAFFRLYTDWAHTIFVIDGIVSTVLGIPFGSFECC
;
A
#
# COMPACT_ATOMS: atom_id res chain seq x y z
N MET A 1 20.77 4.71 -0.39
CA MET A 1 19.75 5.45 0.38
C MET A 1 19.01 4.45 1.26
N SER A 2 18.87 4.73 2.56
CA SER A 2 18.41 3.75 3.56
C SER A 2 16.91 3.46 3.44
N ARG A 3 16.54 2.17 3.37
CA ARG A 3 15.17 1.65 3.23
C ARG A 3 14.24 2.04 4.37
N PHE A 4 14.77 2.37 5.55
CA PHE A 4 13.99 2.73 6.76
C PHE A 4 13.42 4.17 6.78
N SER A 5 13.59 4.96 5.70
CA SER A 5 13.39 6.42 5.79
C SER A 5 11.92 6.89 5.74
N ILE A 6 10.97 6.07 5.29
CA ILE A 6 9.59 6.57 5.00
C ILE A 6 8.80 6.88 6.28
N LEU A 7 8.97 6.08 7.34
CA LEU A 7 8.25 6.26 8.62
C LEU A 7 8.55 7.60 9.31
N GLY A 8 9.75 8.16 9.09
CA GLY A 8 10.14 9.50 9.56
C GLY A 8 10.09 10.59 8.47
N SER A 9 9.67 10.25 7.25
CA SER A 9 9.81 11.12 6.08
C SER A 9 8.75 12.23 6.03
N ALA A 10 9.06 13.27 5.24
CA ALA A 10 8.08 14.29 4.85
C ALA A 10 6.87 13.69 4.11
N VAL A 11 7.06 12.58 3.38
CA VAL A 11 5.99 11.88 2.65
C VAL A 11 4.93 11.36 3.61
N ARG A 12 5.33 10.64 4.66
CA ARG A 12 4.39 10.15 5.66
C ARG A 12 3.63 11.30 6.34
N ARG A 13 4.34 12.34 6.81
CA ARG A 13 3.70 13.49 7.46
C ARG A 13 2.69 14.20 6.55
N HIS A 14 3.00 14.32 5.26
CA HIS A 14 2.11 14.94 4.29
C HIS A 14 0.79 14.17 4.17
N TYR A 15 0.83 12.86 3.92
CA TYR A 15 -0.41 12.07 3.78
C TYR A 15 -1.19 11.93 5.08
N LEU A 16 -0.51 11.87 6.23
CA LEU A 16 -1.19 11.95 7.53
C LEU A 16 -1.94 13.26 7.72
N SER A 17 -1.39 14.39 7.25
CA SER A 17 -2.05 15.70 7.36
C SER A 17 -3.28 15.85 6.46
N LEU A 18 -3.36 15.05 5.38
CA LEU A 18 -4.53 15.02 4.51
C LEU A 18 -5.69 14.23 5.14
N GLY A 19 -5.41 13.31 6.06
CA GLY A 19 -6.44 12.46 6.67
C GLY A 19 -7.02 11.44 5.69
N ALA A 20 -8.27 11.03 5.90
CA ALA A 20 -8.91 9.94 5.14
C ALA A 20 -8.94 10.17 3.62
N VAL A 21 -8.92 11.42 3.17
CA VAL A 21 -8.93 11.79 1.75
C VAL A 21 -7.75 11.17 0.98
N CYS A 22 -6.61 10.89 1.62
CA CYS A 22 -5.49 10.23 0.94
C CYS A 22 -5.75 8.77 0.56
N VAL A 23 -6.82 8.18 1.08
CA VAL A 23 -7.31 6.85 0.71
C VAL A 23 -8.60 6.94 -0.10
N GLU A 24 -9.51 7.87 0.23
CA GLU A 24 -10.82 8.03 -0.42
C GLU A 24 -10.75 8.66 -1.82
N ASP A 25 -9.77 9.54 -2.07
CA ASP A 25 -9.52 10.09 -3.40
C ASP A 25 -8.52 9.20 -4.16
N GLU A 26 -8.92 8.74 -5.35
CA GLU A 26 -8.10 7.83 -6.16
C GLU A 26 -6.82 8.49 -6.68
N ASN A 27 -6.85 9.79 -7.00
CA ASN A 27 -5.67 10.50 -7.49
C ASN A 27 -4.66 10.73 -6.38
N ILE A 28 -5.12 11.10 -5.18
CA ILE A 28 -4.25 11.27 -4.01
C ILE A 28 -3.66 9.93 -3.58
N TRP A 29 -4.46 8.86 -3.62
CA TRP A 29 -3.98 7.50 -3.38
C TRP A 29 -2.87 7.12 -4.37
N ASP A 30 -3.10 7.31 -5.68
CA ASP A 30 -2.13 6.95 -6.71
C ASP A 30 -0.82 7.75 -6.57
N GLU A 31 -0.92 9.04 -6.22
CA GLU A 31 0.24 9.88 -5.92
C GLU A 31 1.01 9.36 -4.69
N MET A 32 0.30 9.01 -3.60
CA MET A 32 0.89 8.46 -2.39
C MET A 32 1.65 7.18 -2.67
N ILE A 33 0.98 6.22 -3.33
CA ILE A 33 1.58 4.95 -3.70
C ILE A 33 2.79 5.16 -4.60
N THR A 34 2.71 6.04 -5.58
CA THR A 34 3.84 6.36 -6.46
C THR A 34 5.07 6.82 -5.68
N LYS A 35 4.89 7.72 -4.71
CA LYS A 35 5.99 8.20 -3.86
C LYS A 35 6.55 7.13 -2.93
N ILE A 36 5.69 6.24 -2.42
CA ILE A 36 6.12 5.13 -1.56
C ILE A 36 6.95 4.14 -2.37
N LEU A 37 6.43 3.67 -3.50
CA LEU A 37 7.08 2.68 -4.36
C LEU A 37 8.42 3.18 -4.92
N ASP A 38 8.49 4.45 -5.35
CA ASP A 38 9.75 5.07 -5.79
C ASP A 38 10.82 5.03 -4.67
N LYS A 39 10.43 5.38 -3.44
CA LYS A 39 11.32 5.34 -2.27
C LYS A 39 11.76 3.93 -1.86
N GLU A 40 10.95 2.93 -2.16
CA GLU A 40 11.29 1.52 -1.95
C GLU A 40 12.19 0.94 -3.05
N GLY A 41 12.44 1.72 -4.11
CA GLY A 41 13.31 1.35 -5.23
C GLY A 41 12.57 0.74 -6.41
N ILE A 42 11.23 0.78 -6.42
CA ILE A 42 10.41 0.38 -7.57
C ILE A 42 10.27 1.61 -8.49
N ALA A 43 11.29 1.83 -9.32
CA ALA A 43 11.37 2.99 -10.20
C ALA A 43 10.37 2.94 -11.38
N VAL A 44 9.96 1.75 -11.81
CA VAL A 44 9.04 1.55 -12.95
C VAL A 44 7.72 0.98 -12.45
N ILE A 45 6.76 1.88 -12.21
CA ILE A 45 5.41 1.52 -11.77
C ILE A 45 4.57 1.11 -12.99
N THR A 46 4.48 -0.19 -13.21
CA THR A 46 3.67 -0.78 -14.29
C THR A 46 2.19 -0.84 -13.93
N SER A 47 1.35 -1.18 -14.91
CA SER A 47 -0.08 -1.43 -14.69
C SER A 47 -0.36 -2.55 -13.68
N GLU A 48 0.54 -3.53 -13.56
CA GLU A 48 0.39 -4.62 -12.58
C GLU A 48 0.59 -4.13 -11.14
N HIS A 49 1.54 -3.21 -10.91
CA HIS A 49 1.70 -2.55 -9.62
C HIS A 49 0.42 -1.81 -9.23
N ARG A 50 -0.15 -1.05 -10.18
CA ARG A 50 -1.39 -0.30 -9.97
C ARG A 50 -2.58 -1.22 -9.69
N LYS A 51 -2.70 -2.37 -10.37
CA LYS A 51 -3.74 -3.37 -10.09
C LYS A 51 -3.65 -3.91 -8.66
N VAL A 52 -2.45 -4.25 -8.20
CA VAL A 52 -2.23 -4.69 -6.82
C VAL A 52 -2.64 -3.59 -5.83
N MET A 53 -2.22 -2.36 -6.07
CA MET A 53 -2.50 -1.24 -5.16
C MET A 53 -3.98 -0.84 -5.16
N ALA A 54 -4.68 -1.01 -6.28
CA ALA A 54 -6.14 -0.87 -6.34
C ALA A 54 -6.85 -1.95 -5.50
N ALA A 55 -6.38 -3.21 -5.52
CA ALA A 55 -6.92 -4.27 -4.68
C ALA A 55 -6.69 -3.98 -3.19
N VAL A 56 -5.51 -3.48 -2.83
CA VAL A 56 -5.17 -3.06 -1.45
C VAL A 56 -6.08 -1.93 -0.98
N ARG A 57 -6.22 -0.87 -1.80
CA ARG A 57 -7.11 0.26 -1.52
C ARG A 57 -8.54 -0.19 -1.27
N LYS A 58 -9.06 -1.04 -2.17
CA LYS A 58 -10.41 -1.59 -2.09
C LYS A 58 -10.63 -2.34 -0.77
N SER A 59 -9.68 -3.17 -0.37
CA SER A 59 -9.73 -3.91 0.91
C SER A 59 -9.83 -2.96 2.12
N TYR A 60 -9.04 -1.89 2.15
CA TYR A 60 -9.11 -0.91 3.24
C TYR A 60 -10.48 -0.20 3.30
N LEU A 61 -11.02 0.21 2.15
CA LEU A 61 -12.31 0.91 2.09
C LEU A 61 -13.51 0.02 2.41
N GLU A 62 -13.44 -1.27 2.05
CA GLU A 62 -14.57 -2.20 2.23
C GLU A 62 -14.53 -2.97 3.56
N ARG A 63 -13.33 -3.40 3.99
CA ARG A 63 -13.16 -4.35 5.11
C ARG A 63 -12.37 -3.77 6.28
N GLY A 64 -11.75 -2.61 6.10
CA GLY A 64 -10.96 -1.99 7.17
C GLY A 64 -9.67 -2.75 7.45
N GLY A 65 -8.98 -3.24 6.42
CA GLY A 65 -7.72 -3.96 6.59
C GLY A 65 -6.98 -4.21 5.28
N ALA A 66 -5.68 -4.50 5.39
CA ALA A 66 -4.87 -4.92 4.26
C ALA A 66 -5.28 -6.34 3.80
N PRO A 67 -5.35 -6.61 2.48
CA PRO A 67 -5.60 -7.96 2.00
C PRO A 67 -4.34 -8.83 2.14
N SER A 68 -4.54 -10.14 2.25
CA SER A 68 -3.48 -11.13 2.16
C SER A 68 -2.90 -11.18 0.73
N VAL A 69 -1.66 -11.65 0.60
CA VAL A 69 -1.04 -11.86 -0.72
C VAL A 69 -1.85 -12.84 -1.57
N LYS A 70 -2.48 -13.83 -0.93
CA LYS A 70 -3.34 -14.81 -1.60
C LYS A 70 -4.56 -14.12 -2.22
N GLU A 71 -5.29 -13.31 -1.46
CA GLU A 71 -6.43 -12.54 -1.98
C GLU A 71 -6.02 -11.58 -3.10
N ILE A 72 -4.87 -10.91 -2.96
CA ILE A 72 -4.33 -10.05 -4.03
C ILE A 72 -4.13 -10.87 -5.32
N CYS A 73 -3.50 -12.04 -5.22
CA CYS A 73 -3.27 -12.91 -6.39
C CYS A 73 -4.59 -13.36 -7.02
N GLU A 74 -5.59 -13.71 -6.22
CA GLU A 74 -6.94 -14.10 -6.68
C GLU A 74 -7.67 -12.95 -7.40
N LEU A 75 -7.60 -11.73 -6.86
CA LEU A 75 -8.25 -10.55 -7.43
C LEU A 75 -7.55 -10.02 -8.69
N THR A 76 -6.23 -10.16 -8.76
CA THR A 76 -5.42 -9.59 -9.86
C THR A 76 -5.10 -10.60 -10.96
N GLY A 77 -5.28 -11.90 -10.70
CA GLY A 77 -4.87 -12.99 -11.57
C GLY A 77 -3.36 -13.23 -11.60
N LEU A 78 -2.60 -12.57 -10.72
CA LEU A 78 -1.15 -12.77 -10.60
C LEU A 78 -0.84 -14.12 -9.95
N THR A 79 0.23 -14.76 -10.42
CA THR A 79 0.83 -15.86 -9.67
C THR A 79 1.62 -15.31 -8.49
N LEU A 80 1.79 -16.11 -7.44
CA LEU A 80 2.61 -15.74 -6.28
C LEU A 80 4.05 -15.37 -6.69
N SER A 81 4.62 -16.09 -7.66
CA SER A 81 5.96 -15.78 -8.19
C SER A 81 5.99 -14.44 -8.93
N ALA A 82 4.96 -14.12 -9.73
CA ALA A 82 4.87 -12.83 -10.40
C ALA A 82 4.74 -11.69 -9.39
N PHE A 83 3.91 -11.86 -8.36
CA PHE A 83 3.76 -10.88 -7.28
C PHE A 83 5.09 -10.52 -6.61
N PHE A 84 5.87 -11.51 -6.19
CA PHE A 84 7.16 -11.26 -5.53
C PHE A 84 8.27 -10.75 -6.48
N ARG A 85 8.07 -10.84 -7.81
CA ARG A 85 8.94 -10.14 -8.76
C ARG A 85 8.61 -8.64 -8.86
N LEU A 86 7.34 -8.28 -8.65
CA LEU A 86 6.90 -6.88 -8.60
C LEU A 86 7.31 -6.23 -7.28
N TYR A 87 7.10 -6.92 -6.16
CA TYR A 87 7.36 -6.41 -4.82
C TYR A 87 8.42 -7.24 -4.11
N THR A 88 9.68 -6.78 -4.17
CA THR A 88 10.82 -7.48 -3.54
C THR A 88 10.80 -7.46 -2.02
N ASP A 89 10.12 -6.48 -1.41
CA ASP A 89 10.00 -6.33 0.04
C ASP A 89 8.56 -5.95 0.41
N TRP A 90 7.61 -6.80 0.01
CA TRP A 90 6.19 -6.58 0.23
C TRP A 90 5.84 -6.31 1.70
N ALA A 91 6.48 -7.01 2.63
CA ALA A 91 6.23 -6.85 4.07
C ALA A 91 6.54 -5.41 4.52
N HIS A 92 7.64 -4.82 4.05
CA HIS A 92 7.94 -3.42 4.31
C HIS A 92 6.96 -2.48 3.58
N THR A 93 6.67 -2.73 2.31
CA THR A 93 5.71 -1.94 1.51
C THR A 93 4.36 -1.81 2.21
N ILE A 94 3.77 -2.95 2.59
CA ILE A 94 2.47 -2.95 3.24
C ILE A 94 2.55 -2.34 4.63
N PHE A 95 3.62 -2.55 5.38
CA PHE A 95 3.81 -1.92 6.70
C PHE A 95 3.81 -0.39 6.61
N VAL A 96 4.48 0.18 5.61
CA VAL A 96 4.51 1.63 5.38
C VAL A 96 3.12 2.16 5.01
N ILE A 97 2.42 1.47 4.11
CA ILE A 97 1.06 1.83 3.70
C ILE A 97 0.10 1.73 4.89
N ASP A 98 0.09 0.61 5.61
CA ASP A 98 -0.76 0.36 6.77
C ASP A 98 -0.53 1.42 7.86
N GLY A 99 0.72 1.82 8.10
CA GLY A 99 1.05 2.86 9.06
C GLY A 99 0.46 4.25 8.74
N ILE A 100 0.14 4.52 7.47
CA ILE A 100 -0.58 5.73 7.05
C ILE A 100 -2.08 5.45 7.09
N VAL A 101 -2.53 4.43 6.37
CA VAL A 101 -3.95 4.12 6.14
C VAL A 101 -4.68 3.85 7.46
N SER A 102 -4.13 3.00 8.32
CA SER A 102 -4.74 2.67 9.61
C SER A 102 -4.83 3.89 10.52
N THR A 103 -3.85 4.81 10.43
CA THR A 103 -3.89 6.08 11.19
C THR A 103 -4.98 7.00 10.68
N VAL A 104 -5.08 7.21 9.36
CA VAL A 104 -6.01 8.19 8.79
C VAL A 104 -7.46 7.72 8.74
N LEU A 105 -7.68 6.40 8.69
CA LEU A 105 -9.01 5.79 8.72
C LEU A 105 -9.44 5.36 10.13
N GLY A 106 -8.57 5.45 11.14
CA GLY A 106 -8.86 5.03 12.50
C GLY A 106 -9.06 3.50 12.66
N ILE A 107 -8.40 2.72 11.80
CA ILE A 107 -8.45 1.25 11.80
C ILE A 107 -7.38 0.72 12.78
N PRO A 108 -7.61 -0.39 13.50
CA PRO A 108 -6.57 -1.03 14.29
C PRO A 108 -5.38 -1.44 13.41
N PHE A 109 -4.17 -1.03 13.81
CA PHE A 109 -2.96 -1.38 13.06
C PHE A 109 -2.78 -2.91 12.99
N GLY A 110 -2.47 -3.43 11.79
CA GLY A 110 -2.27 -4.87 11.61
C GLY A 110 -3.55 -5.70 11.67
N SER A 111 -4.71 -5.11 11.37
CA SER A 111 -5.94 -5.83 11.02
C SER A 111 -5.76 -6.56 9.69
N PHE A 112 -4.96 -7.63 9.71
CA PHE A 112 -4.91 -8.62 8.64
C PHE A 112 -6.06 -9.59 8.87
N GLU A 113 -7.01 -9.65 7.95
CA GLU A 113 -7.99 -10.73 7.95
C GLU A 113 -7.26 -12.04 7.67
N CYS A 114 -6.91 -12.76 8.75
CA CYS A 114 -6.53 -14.16 8.67
C CYS A 114 -7.81 -14.95 8.36
N CYS A 115 -8.07 -15.22 7.08
CA CYS A 115 -8.93 -16.34 6.68
C CYS A 115 -8.21 -17.67 6.86
#